data_AF-A0A2Z7CHS4-F1
#
_entry.id   AF-A0A2Z7CHS4-F1
#
_cell.length_a   1.000
_cell.length_b   1.000
_cell.length_c   1.000
_cell.angle_alpha   90.00
_cell.angle_beta   90.00
_cell.angle_gamma   90.00
#
_symmetry.space_group_name_H-M   'P 1'
#
loop_
_entity.id
_entity.type
_entity.pdbx_description
1 polymer ?
#
loop_
_entity_poly.entity_id
_entity_poly.type
_entity_poly.pdbx_seq_one_letter_code
_entity_poly.pdbx_strand_id
1 'polypeptide(L)'
;MGCSYVKDYEFVTIFDADFQPYPDFLKRTIPHFKDNEDLGLVQARWSFVNKDENLLTRLQVINLAFHFEVEQQVNGVFLNFFGFNGTAGVWRIKALEEYTKELALAFLLLTASVRSLMSAQGIHSYPSIPSRVSEVFSRFICCKKRLHFYLM
;
A
#
# COMPACT_ATOMS: atom_id res chain seq x y z
N MET A 1 -0.74 8.79 12.84
CA MET A 1 -0.98 9.93 11.92
C MET A 1 -0.96 11.25 12.70
N GLY A 2 -0.35 12.32 12.18
CA GLY A 2 -0.31 13.65 12.84
C GLY A 2 -1.43 14.62 12.44
N CYS A 3 -2.39 14.19 11.61
CA CYS A 3 -3.50 15.02 11.17
C CYS A 3 -4.65 14.98 12.18
N SER A 4 -5.00 16.12 12.78
CA SER A 4 -6.06 16.24 13.78
C SER A 4 -7.42 15.79 13.27
N TYR A 5 -7.73 16.05 12.00
CA TYR A 5 -9.03 15.76 11.39
C TYR A 5 -9.28 14.26 11.14
N VAL A 6 -8.26 13.40 11.23
CA VAL A 6 -8.41 11.95 10.98
C VAL A 6 -8.94 11.23 12.23
N LYS A 7 -8.84 11.87 13.40
CA LYS A 7 -9.16 11.24 14.70
C LYS A 7 -10.65 10.97 14.91
N ASP A 8 -11.50 11.68 14.18
CA ASP A 8 -12.96 11.58 14.32
C ASP A 8 -13.58 10.51 13.41
N TYR A 9 -12.75 9.83 12.61
CA TYR A 9 -13.19 8.84 11.63
C TYR A 9 -12.85 7.41 12.08
N GLU A 10 -13.66 6.43 11.69
CA GLU A 10 -13.43 5.01 12.02
C GLU A 10 -12.65 4.29 10.90
N PHE A 11 -12.90 4.68 9.65
CA PHE A 11 -12.34 4.09 8.47
C PHE A 11 -11.57 5.12 7.65
N VAL A 12 -10.56 4.64 6.92
CA VAL A 12 -9.82 5.44 5.94
C VAL A 12 -9.72 4.68 4.64
N THR A 13 -10.08 5.34 3.55
CA THR A 13 -9.92 4.77 2.21
C THR A 13 -8.74 5.42 1.51
N ILE A 14 -7.88 4.60 0.92
CA ILE A 14 -6.68 5.06 0.22
C ILE A 14 -6.87 4.87 -1.28
N PHE A 15 -6.73 5.97 -2.02
CA PHE A 15 -6.72 5.95 -3.48
C PHE A 15 -5.49 6.67 -4.06
N ASP A 16 -4.94 6.08 -5.12
CA ASP A 16 -4.02 6.76 -6.04
C ASP A 16 -4.76 7.90 -6.76
N ALA A 17 -4.00 8.91 -7.19
CA ALA A 17 -4.57 10.13 -7.77
C ALA A 17 -5.34 9.92 -9.08
N ASP A 18 -5.01 8.87 -9.82
CA ASP A 18 -5.62 8.46 -11.08
C ASP A 18 -6.70 7.39 -10.90
N PHE A 19 -6.97 6.97 -9.67
CA PHE A 19 -7.96 5.95 -9.39
C PHE A 19 -9.38 6.49 -9.58
N GLN A 20 -10.18 5.76 -10.36
CA GLN A 20 -11.57 6.09 -10.64
C GLN A 20 -12.48 5.02 -10.01
N PRO A 21 -12.84 5.16 -8.72
CA PRO A 21 -13.74 4.21 -8.08
C PRO A 21 -15.17 4.39 -8.58
N TYR A 22 -15.94 3.30 -8.60
CA TYR A 22 -17.37 3.40 -8.84
C TYR A 22 -18.06 4.20 -7.71
N PRO A 23 -19.14 4.96 -7.99
CA PRO A 23 -19.84 5.76 -6.98
C PRO A 23 -20.41 4.96 -5.79
N ASP A 24 -20.59 3.65 -5.96
CA ASP A 24 -21.08 2.72 -4.95
C ASP A 24 -19.96 2.01 -4.18
N PHE A 25 -18.68 2.33 -4.43
CA PHE A 25 -17.53 1.68 -3.83
C PHE A 25 -17.65 1.52 -2.30
N LEU A 26 -17.89 2.62 -1.59
CA LEU A 26 -18.01 2.61 -0.13
C LEU A 26 -19.25 1.84 0.36
N LYS A 27 -20.35 1.90 -0.39
CA LYS A 27 -21.57 1.14 -0.07
C LYS A 27 -21.34 -0.36 -0.13
N ARG A 28 -20.41 -0.80 -0.97
CA ARG A 28 -20.03 -2.21 -1.11
C ARG A 28 -18.96 -2.63 -0.13
N THR A 29 -18.02 -1.76 0.22
CA THR A 29 -16.87 -2.12 1.07
C THR A 29 -17.16 -2.01 2.57
N ILE A 30 -17.86 -0.97 3.02
CA ILE A 30 -18.12 -0.72 4.45
C ILE A 30 -18.93 -1.85 5.14
N PRO A 31 -19.95 -2.47 4.52
CA PRO A 31 -20.71 -3.54 5.17
C PRO A 31 -19.86 -4.73 5.64
N HIS A 32 -18.73 -5.01 4.99
CA HIS A 32 -17.84 -6.11 5.38
C HIS A 32 -17.25 -5.95 6.79
N PHE A 33 -17.20 -4.73 7.32
CA PHE A 33 -16.67 -4.45 8.67
C PHE A 33 -17.73 -4.59 9.78
N LYS A 34 -19.02 -4.72 9.45
CA LYS A 34 -20.10 -4.72 10.45
C LYS A 34 -20.15 -5.99 11.28
N ASP A 35 -19.87 -7.13 10.65
CA ASP A 35 -20.02 -8.44 11.29
C ASP A 35 -18.68 -8.96 11.87
N ASN A 36 -17.59 -8.21 11.69
CA ASN A 36 -16.25 -8.61 12.13
C ASN A 36 -15.42 -7.39 12.59
N GLU A 37 -15.29 -7.25 13.91
CA GLU A 37 -14.51 -6.17 14.52
C GLU A 37 -13.00 -6.34 14.31
N ASP A 38 -12.51 -7.58 14.19
CA ASP A 38 -11.10 -7.91 13.95
C ASP A 38 -10.66 -7.66 12.50
N LEU A 39 -11.61 -7.41 11.58
CA LEU A 39 -11.30 -7.09 10.19
C LEU A 39 -10.64 -5.71 10.11
N GLY A 40 -9.34 -5.69 9.78
CA GLY A 40 -8.54 -4.48 9.66
C GLY A 40 -8.54 -3.82 8.27
N LEU A 41 -8.71 -4.62 7.21
CA LEU A 41 -8.57 -4.18 5.81
C LEU A 41 -9.58 -4.89 4.90
N VAL A 42 -10.22 -4.12 4.02
CA VAL A 42 -10.93 -4.62 2.84
C VAL A 42 -10.24 -4.07 1.60
N GLN A 43 -9.61 -4.95 0.82
CA GLN A 43 -8.94 -4.60 -0.43
C GLN A 43 -9.86 -4.91 -1.61
N ALA A 44 -10.23 -3.88 -2.36
CA ALA A 44 -10.91 -4.05 -3.63
C ALA A 44 -9.90 -4.39 -4.74
N ARG A 45 -10.39 -5.09 -5.77
CA ARG A 45 -9.66 -5.31 -7.01
C ARG A 45 -9.80 -4.08 -7.89
N TRP A 46 -8.71 -3.71 -8.53
CA TRP A 46 -8.69 -2.67 -9.56
C TRP A 46 -8.69 -3.27 -10.97
N SER A 47 -9.09 -2.46 -11.95
CA SER A 47 -9.05 -2.81 -13.37
C SER A 47 -8.56 -1.62 -14.17
N PHE A 48 -7.87 -1.86 -15.28
CA PHE A 48 -7.44 -0.79 -16.16
C PHE A 48 -8.54 -0.40 -17.13
N VAL A 49 -8.86 0.90 -17.19
CA VAL A 49 -9.76 1.47 -18.20
C VAL A 49 -9.13 1.47 -19.60
N ASN A 50 -7.80 1.53 -19.69
CA ASN A 50 -7.03 1.54 -20.93
C ASN A 50 -6.46 0.15 -21.32
N LYS A 51 -7.08 -0.92 -20.83
CA LYS A 51 -6.58 -2.30 -20.97
C LYS A 51 -6.33 -2.74 -22.42
N ASP A 52 -7.04 -2.17 -23.38
CA ASP A 52 -6.99 -2.54 -24.80
C ASP A 52 -6.25 -1.52 -25.68
N GLU A 53 -5.66 -0.47 -25.10
CA GLU A 53 -4.99 0.59 -25.87
C GLU A 53 -3.74 0.12 -26.62
N ASN A 54 -2.92 -0.73 -26.01
CA ASN A 54 -1.70 -1.23 -26.63
C ASN A 54 -1.23 -2.56 -26.00
N LEU A 55 -0.20 -3.17 -26.60
CA LEU A 55 0.34 -4.45 -26.14
C LEU A 55 0.88 -4.38 -24.70
N LEU A 56 1.48 -3.24 -24.30
CA LEU A 56 2.02 -3.08 -22.96
C LEU A 56 0.90 -3.03 -21.90
N THR A 57 -0.19 -2.29 -22.15
CA THR A 57 -1.33 -2.24 -21.24
C THR A 57 -2.02 -3.60 -21.13
N ARG A 58 -2.11 -4.36 -22.24
CA ARG A 58 -2.62 -5.74 -22.22
C ARG A 58 -1.75 -6.69 -21.41
N LEU A 59 -0.43 -6.58 -21.52
CA LEU A 59 0.51 -7.38 -20.71
C LEU A 59 0.43 -7.01 -19.23
N GLN A 60 0.30 -5.72 -18.91
CA GLN A 60 0.07 -5.26 -17.54
C GLN A 60 -1.22 -5.82 -16.96
N VAL A 61 -2.30 -5.90 -17.75
CA VAL A 61 -3.57 -6.50 -17.33
C VAL A 61 -3.42 -7.98 -17.01
N ILE A 62 -2.68 -8.75 -17.81
CA ILE A 62 -2.44 -10.18 -17.55
C ILE A 62 -1.66 -10.37 -16.24
N ASN A 63 -0.58 -9.62 -16.06
CA ASN A 63 0.22 -9.69 -14.84
C ASN A 63 -0.61 -9.30 -13.61
N LEU A 64 -1.43 -8.27 -13.75
CA LEU A 64 -2.31 -7.83 -12.67
C LEU A 64 -3.41 -8.85 -12.38
N ALA A 65 -4.06 -9.41 -13.40
CA ALA A 65 -5.09 -10.44 -13.24
C ALA A 65 -4.54 -11.65 -12.48
N PHE A 66 -3.32 -12.09 -12.79
CA PHE A 66 -2.66 -13.17 -12.03
C PHE A 66 -2.49 -12.80 -10.54
N HIS A 67 -2.04 -11.58 -10.24
CA HIS A 67 -1.86 -11.13 -8.86
C HIS A 67 -3.16 -11.12 -8.05
N PHE A 68 -4.28 -10.65 -8.63
CA PHE A 68 -5.56 -10.56 -7.91
C PHE A 68 -6.37 -11.86 -7.88
N GLU A 69 -6.38 -12.60 -8.97
CA GLU A 69 -7.23 -13.80 -9.11
C GLU A 69 -6.54 -15.03 -8.55
N VAL A 70 -5.21 -15.12 -8.65
CA VAL A 70 -4.47 -16.29 -8.20
C VAL A 70 -3.75 -15.98 -6.89
N GLU A 71 -2.77 -15.08 -6.92
CA GLU A 71 -1.87 -14.88 -5.79
C GLU A 71 -2.61 -14.41 -4.52
N GLN A 72 -3.45 -13.39 -4.64
CA GLN A 72 -4.23 -12.91 -3.48
C GLN A 72 -5.26 -13.90 -2.97
N GLN A 73 -5.92 -14.67 -3.85
CA GLN A 73 -6.87 -15.68 -3.40
C GLN A 73 -6.16 -16.83 -2.70
N VAL A 74 -5.05 -17.30 -3.27
CA VAL A 74 -4.24 -18.37 -2.69
C VAL A 74 -3.66 -17.92 -1.35
N ASN A 75 -3.07 -16.72 -1.27
CA ASN A 75 -2.51 -16.22 -0.01
C ASN A 75 -3.61 -15.98 1.05
N GLY A 76 -4.78 -15.48 0.63
CA GLY A 76 -5.93 -15.32 1.52
C GLY A 76 -6.45 -16.66 2.07
N VAL A 77 -6.50 -17.71 1.24
CA VAL A 77 -7.01 -19.03 1.65
C VAL A 77 -5.98 -19.85 2.44
N PHE A 78 -4.72 -19.85 2.01
CA PHE A 78 -3.70 -20.74 2.57
C PHE A 78 -2.83 -20.11 3.65
N LEU A 79 -2.59 -18.80 3.58
CA LEU A 79 -1.71 -18.08 4.51
C LEU A 79 -2.48 -17.15 5.45
N ASN A 80 -3.80 -17.04 5.27
CA ASN A 80 -4.67 -16.06 5.93
C ASN A 80 -4.09 -14.64 5.89
N PHE A 81 -3.36 -14.34 4.82
CA PHE A 81 -2.56 -13.13 4.68
C PHE A 81 -2.73 -12.58 3.28
N PHE A 82 -3.19 -11.35 3.15
CA PHE A 82 -3.09 -10.61 1.89
C PHE A 82 -2.54 -9.22 2.19
N GLY A 83 -1.56 -8.80 1.40
CA GLY A 83 -0.96 -7.47 1.51
C GLY A 83 -1.87 -6.38 0.94
N PHE A 84 -1.75 -5.18 1.48
CA PHE A 84 -2.35 -3.99 0.87
C PHE A 84 -1.59 -3.58 -0.38
N ASN A 85 -2.32 -3.35 -1.47
CA ASN A 85 -1.71 -3.14 -2.79
C ASN A 85 -1.34 -1.68 -3.07
N GLY A 86 -1.55 -0.78 -2.11
CA GLY A 86 -1.21 0.64 -2.23
C GLY A 86 -2.40 1.56 -2.49
N THR A 87 -3.52 1.04 -3.01
CA THR A 87 -4.76 1.80 -3.30
C THR A 87 -5.98 0.87 -3.23
N ALA A 88 -7.18 1.45 -3.37
CA ALA A 88 -8.46 0.75 -3.37
C ALA A 88 -8.69 -0.12 -2.13
N GLY A 89 -8.02 0.22 -1.02
CA GLY A 89 -8.16 -0.43 0.26
C GLY A 89 -8.87 0.48 1.25
N VAL A 90 -9.86 -0.08 1.93
CA VAL A 90 -10.51 0.53 3.09
C VAL A 90 -9.89 -0.08 4.34
N TRP A 91 -9.38 0.76 5.22
CA TRP A 91 -8.74 0.35 6.46
C TRP A 91 -9.54 0.82 7.66
N ARG A 92 -9.59 0.00 8.70
CA ARG A 92 -9.93 0.48 10.05
C ARG A 92 -8.74 1.26 10.59
N ILE A 93 -8.95 2.49 11.06
CA ILE A 93 -7.84 3.38 11.44
C ILE A 93 -6.98 2.75 12.55
N LYS A 94 -7.60 2.09 13.53
CA LYS A 94 -6.88 1.38 14.60
C LYS A 94 -5.90 0.33 14.05
N ALA A 95 -6.35 -0.50 13.11
CA ALA A 95 -5.53 -1.53 12.48
C ALA A 95 -4.40 -0.92 11.63
N LEU A 96 -4.68 0.19 10.93
CA LEU A 96 -3.66 0.88 10.14
C LEU A 96 -2.54 1.48 11.01
N GLU A 97 -2.88 2.02 12.17
CA GLU A 97 -1.88 2.55 13.11
C GLU A 97 -0.96 1.47 13.68
N GLU A 98 -1.50 0.28 13.95
CA GLU A 98 -0.73 -0.88 14.37
C GLU A 98 0.16 -1.40 13.24
N TYR A 99 -0.41 -1.60 12.05
CA TYR A 99 0.31 -2.02 10.85
C TYR A 99 1.50 -1.10 10.52
N THR A 100 1.32 0.22 10.64
CA THR A 100 2.38 1.18 10.36
C THR A 100 3.55 1.06 11.34
N LYS A 101 3.29 0.75 12.62
CA LYS A 101 4.32 0.54 13.63
C LYS A 101 5.11 -0.74 13.33
N GLU A 102 4.42 -1.82 13.02
CA GLU A 102 5.05 -3.11 12.69
C GLU A 102 5.89 -3.01 11.42
N LEU A 103 5.38 -2.36 10.36
CA LEU A 103 6.10 -2.18 9.11
C LEU A 103 7.36 -1.33 9.31
N ALA A 104 7.29 -0.28 10.13
CA ALA A 104 8.45 0.54 10.47
C ALA A 104 9.52 -0.29 11.20
N LEU A 105 9.10 -1.15 12.14
CA LEU A 105 10.00 -2.05 12.84
C LEU A 105 10.64 -3.08 11.90
N ALA A 106 9.86 -3.69 11.01
CA ALA A 106 10.35 -4.65 10.02
C ALA A 106 11.40 -4.00 9.10
N PHE A 107 11.17 -2.77 8.65
CA PHE A 107 12.13 -2.04 7.83
C PHE A 107 13.40 -1.68 8.59
N LEU A 108 13.30 -1.30 9.87
CA LEU A 108 14.46 -1.06 10.74
C LEU A 108 15.28 -2.34 10.95
N LEU A 109 14.63 -3.48 11.15
CA LEU A 109 15.30 -4.77 11.29
C LEU A 109 15.96 -5.22 10.00
N LEU A 110 15.31 -5.02 8.84
CA LEU A 110 15.89 -5.34 7.54
C LEU A 110 17.10 -4.44 7.23
N THR A 111 17.00 -3.14 7.48
CA THR A 111 18.13 -2.23 7.28
C THR A 111 19.28 -2.55 8.24
N ALA A 112 19.00 -2.93 9.48
CA ALA A 112 20.01 -3.39 10.43
C ALA A 112 20.66 -4.71 10.01
N SER A 113 19.90 -5.68 9.51
CA SER A 113 20.43 -6.97 9.04
C SER A 113 21.28 -6.82 7.78
N VAL A 114 20.84 -6.01 6.81
CA VAL A 114 21.64 -5.64 5.63
C VAL A 114 22.92 -4.95 6.08
N ARG A 115 22.84 -3.99 7.02
CA ARG A 115 24.04 -3.30 7.54
C ARG A 115 25.02 -4.26 8.20
N SER A 116 24.53 -5.21 8.99
CA SER A 116 25.34 -6.25 9.63
C SER A 116 25.99 -7.18 8.62
N LEU A 117 25.25 -7.60 7.59
CA LEU A 117 25.75 -8.46 6.51
C LEU A 117 26.85 -7.75 5.70
N MET A 118 26.62 -6.49 5.33
CA MET A 118 27.61 -5.68 4.61
C MET A 118 28.88 -5.46 5.45
N SER A 119 28.73 -5.24 6.76
CA SER A 119 29.87 -5.15 7.67
C SER A 119 30.65 -6.46 7.81
N ALA A 120 29.97 -7.61 7.78
CA ALA A 120 30.62 -8.92 7.82
C ALA A 120 31.42 -9.23 6.53
N GLN A 121 31.07 -8.60 5.41
CA GLN A 121 31.82 -8.68 4.14
C GLN A 121 32.94 -7.63 4.02
N GLY A 122 33.24 -6.88 5.09
CA GLY A 122 34.26 -5.82 5.09
C GLY A 122 33.85 -4.55 4.36
N ILE A 123 32.57 -4.41 4.00
CA ILE A 123 32.04 -3.20 3.34
C ILE A 123 31.67 -2.20 4.43
N HIS A 124 32.62 -1.32 4.76
CA HIS A 124 32.43 -0.24 5.71
C HIS A 124 31.81 1.00 5.04
N SER A 125 30.73 1.52 5.61
CA SER A 125 30.17 2.82 5.21
C SER A 125 30.97 3.96 5.86
N TYR A 126 31.67 4.77 5.08
CA TYR A 126 32.27 6.03 5.55
C TYR A 126 31.18 7.02 6.02
N PRO A 127 31.45 7.91 6.98
CA PRO A 127 30.51 8.96 7.37
C PRO A 127 30.11 9.79 6.14
N SER A 128 28.81 10.08 6.05
CA SER A 128 28.14 10.64 4.87
C SER A 128 28.76 11.96 4.39
N ILE A 129 29.19 11.99 3.13
CA ILE A 129 29.52 13.23 2.40
C ILE A 129 28.19 13.92 2.02
N PRO A 130 27.99 15.21 2.34
CA PRO A 130 26.75 15.90 1.98
C PRO A 130 26.58 15.95 0.45
N SER A 131 25.49 15.37 -0.05
CA SER A 131 25.12 15.36 -1.45
C SER A 131 23.66 15.80 -1.62
N ARG A 132 23.37 16.59 -2.67
CA ARG A 132 21.99 17.01 -2.98
C ARG A 132 21.22 15.80 -3.50
N VAL A 133 20.06 15.54 -2.89
CA VAL A 133 19.12 14.53 -3.37
C VAL A 133 18.62 14.97 -4.76
N SER A 134 18.69 14.08 -5.75
CA SER A 134 18.22 14.37 -7.11
C SER A 134 16.71 14.63 -7.11
N GLU A 135 16.28 15.68 -7.82
CA GLU A 135 14.86 16.07 -7.95
C GLU A 135 13.96 14.96 -8.52
N VAL A 136 14.55 13.96 -9.20
CA VAL A 136 13.84 12.81 -9.76
C VAL A 136 13.22 11.93 -8.68
N PHE A 137 13.91 11.70 -7.56
CA PHE A 137 13.38 10.91 -6.45
C PHE A 137 12.28 11.68 -5.69
N SER A 138 12.43 13.01 -5.59
CA SER A 138 11.39 13.88 -5.05
C SER A 138 10.12 13.88 -5.91
N ARG A 139 10.25 13.82 -7.25
CA ARG A 139 9.10 13.69 -8.17
C ARG A 139 8.42 12.31 -8.10
N PHE A 140 9.17 11.22 -7.95
CA PHE A 140 8.59 9.89 -7.76
C PHE A 140 7.80 9.80 -6.44
N ILE A 141 8.35 10.38 -5.36
CA ILE A 141 7.65 10.55 -4.09
C ILE A 141 6.47 11.51 -4.24
N CYS A 142 6.54 12.55 -5.07
CA CYS A 142 5.44 13.49 -5.31
C CYS A 142 4.24 12.84 -6.01
N CYS A 143 4.49 11.99 -7.02
CA CYS A 143 3.43 11.18 -7.65
C CYS A 143 2.75 10.25 -6.64
N LYS A 144 3.54 9.60 -5.76
CA LYS A 144 3.02 8.77 -4.66
C LYS A 144 2.50 9.57 -3.45
N LYS A 145 2.75 10.87 -3.34
CA LYS A 145 2.28 11.73 -2.23
C LYS A 145 0.96 12.41 -2.54
N ARG A 146 0.46 12.31 -3.77
CA ARG A 146 -0.90 12.74 -4.10
C ARG A 146 -1.90 11.63 -3.79
N LEU A 147 -1.79 11.03 -2.60
CA LEU A 147 -2.86 10.23 -2.02
C LEU A 147 -4.00 11.19 -1.70
N HIS A 148 -5.15 10.99 -2.34
CA HIS A 148 -6.38 11.62 -1.90
C HIS A 148 -7.00 10.71 -0.83
N PHE A 149 -6.83 11.09 0.43
CA PHE A 149 -7.55 10.48 1.54
C PHE A 149 -8.99 10.95 1.48
N TYR A 150 -9.91 10.04 1.14
CA TYR A 150 -11.32 10.26 1.39
C TYR A 150 -11.61 9.74 2.80
N LEU A 151 -11.90 10.67 3.71
CA LEU A 151 -12.29 10.37 5.08
C LEU A 151 -13.81 10.51 5.19
N MET A 152 -14.43 9.52 5.82
CA MET A 152 -15.86 9.46 6.07
C MET A 152 -16.14 8.85 7.42
#